data_AF-A0A3M8GA88-F1
#
_entry.id   AF-A0A3M8GA88-F1
#
_cell.length_a   1.000
_cell.length_b   1.000
_cell.length_c   1.000
_cell.angle_alpha   90.00
_cell.angle_beta   90.00
_cell.angle_gamma   90.00
#
_symmetry.space_group_name_H-M   'P 1'
#
loop_
_entity.id
_entity.type
_entity.pdbx_description
1 polymer ?
#
loop_
_entity_poly.entity_id
_entity_poly.type
_entity_poly.pdbx_seq_one_letter_code
_entity_poly.pdbx_strand_id
1 'polypeptide(L)'
;MKLVLKLAAVYNIIWGAWVVLFPDHFFELVGMEPLNHPMVWQGMGMVIGVYGIGYWWASYDPMRHWPIVAVGFLGKIFGPLGFIFNYINGDVPFQFIYTLITNDFIWWIPFLLILRKVHREYNWKLK
;
A
#
# COMPACT_ATOMS: atom_id res chain seq x y z
N MET A 1 -12.18 -10.76 -6.76
CA MET A 1 -12.34 -9.58 -5.87
C MET A 1 -12.06 -9.93 -4.41
N LYS A 2 -12.82 -10.85 -3.78
CA LYS A 2 -12.60 -11.24 -2.37
C LYS A 2 -11.17 -11.74 -2.08
N LEU A 3 -10.66 -12.66 -2.89
CA LEU A 3 -9.31 -13.22 -2.72
C LEU A 3 -8.22 -12.13 -2.81
N VAL A 4 -8.31 -11.22 -3.79
CA VAL A 4 -7.35 -10.11 -3.95
C VAL A 4 -7.30 -9.25 -2.69
N LEU A 5 -8.45 -8.84 -2.14
CA LEU A 5 -8.47 -7.99 -0.95
C LEU A 5 -7.95 -8.72 0.29
N LYS A 6 -8.18 -10.04 0.40
CA LYS A 6 -7.58 -10.86 1.47
C LYS A 6 -6.06 -10.96 1.33
N LEU A 7 -5.55 -11.16 0.11
CA LEU A 7 -4.10 -11.19 -0.15
C LEU A 7 -3.48 -9.82 0.13
N ALA A 8 -4.13 -8.74 -0.30
CA ALA A 8 -3.70 -7.38 0.00
C ALA A 8 -3.70 -7.12 1.51
N ALA A 9 -4.73 -7.56 2.22
CA ALA A 9 -4.81 -7.46 3.67
C ALA A 9 -3.63 -8.14 4.37
N VAL A 10 -3.40 -9.42 4.07
CA VAL A 10 -2.30 -10.21 4.66
C VAL A 10 -0.96 -9.57 4.34
N TYR A 11 -0.74 -9.16 3.08
CA TYR A 11 0.49 -8.49 2.68
C TYR A 11 0.73 -7.19 3.46
N ASN A 12 -0.28 -6.31 3.58
CA ASN A 12 -0.13 -5.04 4.28
C ASN A 12 0.06 -5.22 5.79
N ILE A 13 -0.56 -6.25 6.40
CA ILE A 13 -0.33 -6.59 7.81
C ILE A 13 1.10 -7.09 8.02
N ILE A 14 1.59 -7.99 7.18
CA ILE A 14 2.95 -8.50 7.27
C ILE A 14 3.95 -7.38 7.04
N TRP A 15 3.73 -6.54 6.03
CA TRP A 15 4.57 -5.38 5.75
C TRP A 15 4.60 -4.39 6.91
N GLY A 16 3.43 -4.02 7.43
CA GLY A 16 3.31 -3.13 8.57
C GLY A 16 3.98 -3.69 9.82
N ALA A 17 3.79 -4.99 10.10
CA ALA A 17 4.45 -5.67 11.21
C ALA A 17 5.97 -5.69 11.04
N TRP A 18 6.47 -5.95 9.82
CA TRP A 18 7.89 -5.93 9.53
C TRP A 18 8.49 -4.53 9.77
N VAL A 19 7.86 -3.48 9.26
CA VAL A 19 8.29 -2.08 9.46
C VAL A 19 8.27 -1.67 10.94
N VAL A 20 7.29 -2.14 11.71
CA VAL A 20 7.17 -1.81 13.14
C VAL A 20 8.21 -2.54 13.97
N LEU A 21 8.39 -3.85 13.75
CA LEU A 21 9.28 -4.69 14.55
C LEU A 21 10.76 -4.53 14.15
N PHE A 22 11.03 -4.22 12.89
CA PHE A 22 12.39 -4.12 12.33
C PHE A 22 12.51 -2.86 11.44
N PRO A 23 12.45 -1.64 12.03
CA PRO A 23 12.37 -0.40 11.27
C PRO A 23 13.60 -0.14 10.38
N ASP A 24 14.79 -0.58 10.80
CA ASP A 24 16.05 -0.32 10.10
C ASP A 24 16.32 -1.33 8.98
N HIS A 25 15.78 -2.55 9.11
CA HIS A 25 16.05 -3.66 8.18
C HIS A 25 15.67 -3.32 6.73
N PHE A 26 14.62 -2.52 6.54
CA PHE A 26 14.25 -2.05 5.21
C PHE A 26 15.34 -1.17 4.59
N PHE A 27 15.87 -0.21 5.35
CA PHE A 27 16.91 0.73 4.89
C PHE A 27 18.21 0.00 4.58
N GLU A 28 18.61 -0.97 5.42
CA GLU A 28 19.77 -1.83 5.19
C GLU A 28 19.67 -2.60 3.87
N LEU A 29 18.50 -3.19 3.57
CA LEU A 29 18.27 -3.94 2.33
C LEU A 29 18.37 -3.09 1.07
N VAL A 30 17.91 -1.83 1.14
CA VAL A 30 17.97 -0.92 -0.01
C VAL A 30 19.26 -0.11 -0.06
N GLY A 31 20.16 -0.26 0.92
CA GLY A 31 21.43 0.45 1.00
C GLY A 31 21.29 1.93 1.39
N MET A 32 20.29 2.25 2.20
CA MET A 32 20.07 3.60 2.74
C MET A 32 20.49 3.67 4.21
N GLU A 33 20.88 4.86 4.67
CA GLU A 33 21.08 5.10 6.10
C GLU A 33 19.74 5.00 6.85
N PRO A 34 19.70 4.37 8.04
CA PRO A 34 18.52 4.35 8.88
C PRO A 34 18.04 5.76 9.24
N LEU A 35 16.73 5.91 9.47
CA LEU A 35 16.16 7.19 9.86
C LEU A 35 16.62 7.62 11.26
N ASN A 36 16.96 8.90 11.41
CA ASN A 36 17.24 9.53 12.72
C ASN A 36 16.08 9.37 13.73
N HIS A 37 14.85 9.24 13.21
CA HIS A 37 13.64 9.04 14.01
C HIS A 37 12.82 7.85 13.49
N PRO A 38 13.19 6.61 13.87
CA PRO A 38 12.51 5.38 13.40
C PRO A 38 11.01 5.36 13.68
N MET A 39 10.57 6.06 14.73
CA MET A 39 9.15 6.18 15.12
C MET A 39 8.25 6.68 13.98
N VAL A 40 8.75 7.54 13.08
CA VAL A 40 7.97 8.03 11.94
C VAL A 40 7.68 6.89 10.96
N TRP A 41 8.69 6.06 10.70
CA TRP A 41 8.57 4.90 9.82
C TRP A 41 7.73 3.80 10.44
N GLN A 42 7.93 3.51 11.72
CA GLN A 42 7.06 2.59 12.47
C GLN A 42 5.61 3.09 12.47
N GLY A 43 5.38 4.40 12.60
CA GLY A 43 4.07 5.04 12.45
C GLY A 43 3.42 4.74 11.11
N MET A 44 4.16 4.89 10.01
CA MET A 44 3.71 4.52 8.67
C MET A 44 3.40 3.02 8.57
N GLY A 45 4.25 2.16 9.14
CA GLY A 45 4.01 0.72 9.22
C GLY A 45 2.71 0.37 9.95
N MET A 46 2.41 1.02 11.07
CA MET A 46 1.15 0.84 11.80
C MET A 46 -0.06 1.22 10.94
N VAL A 47 -0.01 2.39 10.29
CA VAL A 47 -1.09 2.86 9.41
C VAL A 47 -1.32 1.86 8.26
N ILE A 48 -0.25 1.40 7.62
CA ILE A 48 -0.33 0.39 6.55
C ILE A 48 -0.94 -0.92 7.06
N GLY A 49 -0.54 -1.37 8.26
CA GLY A 49 -1.11 -2.56 8.89
C GLY A 49 -2.62 -2.43 9.11
N VAL A 50 -3.09 -1.27 9.59
CA VAL A 50 -4.53 -0.97 9.77
C VAL A 50 -5.27 -0.93 8.43
N TYR A 51 -4.67 -0.39 7.36
CA TYR A 51 -5.23 -0.51 6.00
C TYR A 51 -5.42 -1.97 5.59
N GLY A 52 -4.49 -2.85 5.98
CA GLY A 52 -4.61 -4.28 5.79
C GLY A 52 -5.88 -4.86 6.43
N ILE A 53 -6.19 -4.47 7.67
CA ILE A 53 -7.45 -4.86 8.33
C ILE A 53 -8.65 -4.31 7.56
N GLY A 54 -8.59 -3.06 7.08
CA GLY A 54 -9.60 -2.44 6.24
C GLY A 54 -9.88 -3.23 4.96
N TYR A 55 -8.85 -3.71 4.27
CA TYR A 55 -9.00 -4.58 3.09
C TYR A 55 -9.62 -5.93 3.45
N TRP A 56 -9.29 -6.49 4.61
CA TRP A 56 -9.88 -7.76 5.06
C TRP A 56 -11.39 -7.64 5.21
N TRP A 57 -11.86 -6.57 5.87
CA TRP A 57 -13.29 -6.29 6.01
C TRP A 57 -13.95 -5.96 4.67
N ALA A 58 -13.29 -5.16 3.84
CA ALA A 58 -13.78 -4.87 2.49
C ALA A 58 -13.87 -6.12 1.61
N SER A 59 -13.11 -7.19 1.92
CA SER A 59 -13.16 -8.43 1.15
C SER A 59 -14.53 -9.15 1.21
N TYR A 60 -15.33 -8.90 2.25
CA TYR A 60 -16.66 -9.52 2.39
C TYR A 60 -17.69 -8.88 1.44
N ASP A 61 -17.62 -7.56 1.28
CA ASP A 61 -18.42 -6.79 0.31
C ASP A 61 -17.59 -5.65 -0.31
N PRO A 62 -16.81 -5.94 -1.38
CA PRO A 62 -15.91 -4.96 -1.99
C PRO A 62 -16.64 -3.80 -2.67
N MET A 63 -17.91 -4.01 -3.04
CA MET A 63 -18.72 -3.01 -3.73
C MET A 63 -19.28 -2.00 -2.75
N ARG A 64 -19.73 -2.44 -1.57
CA ARG A 64 -20.16 -1.54 -0.49
C ARG A 64 -18.98 -0.81 0.14
N HIS A 65 -17.89 -1.51 0.39
CA HIS A 65 -16.69 -0.96 1.01
C HIS A 65 -15.68 -0.42 -0.02
N TRP A 66 -16.16 0.06 -1.16
CA TRP A 66 -15.29 0.63 -2.19
C TRP A 66 -14.45 1.84 -1.73
N PRO A 67 -14.86 2.71 -0.78
CA PRO A 67 -14.06 3.87 -0.41
C PRO A 67 -12.69 3.50 0.15
N ILE A 68 -12.60 2.45 0.98
CA ILE A 68 -11.30 2.00 1.51
C ILE A 68 -10.43 1.38 0.40
N VAL A 69 -11.04 0.72 -0.59
CA VAL A 69 -10.32 0.23 -1.77
C VAL A 69 -9.80 1.40 -2.63
N ALA A 70 -10.57 2.48 -2.75
CA ALA A 70 -10.18 3.68 -3.48
C ALA A 70 -9.02 4.42 -2.82
N VAL A 71 -9.10 4.66 -1.51
CA VAL A 71 -8.01 5.25 -0.73
C VAL A 71 -6.75 4.39 -0.83
N GLY A 72 -6.93 3.07 -0.72
CA GLY A 72 -5.85 2.10 -0.91
C GLY A 72 -5.20 2.16 -2.30
N PHE A 73 -6.01 2.28 -3.35
CA PHE A 73 -5.53 2.41 -4.72
C PHE A 73 -4.74 3.71 -4.92
N LEU A 74 -5.23 4.83 -4.38
CA LEU A 74 -4.54 6.11 -4.43
C LEU A 74 -3.18 6.04 -3.73
N GLY A 75 -3.12 5.45 -2.53
CA GLY A 75 -1.85 5.23 -1.83
C GLY A 75 -0.83 4.49 -2.71
N LYS A 76 -1.29 3.49 -3.46
CA LYS A 76 -0.44 2.71 -4.36
C LYS A 76 0.00 3.43 -5.62
N ILE A 77 -0.69 4.50 -6.01
CA ILE A 77 -0.26 5.37 -7.12
C ILE A 77 0.74 6.40 -6.59
N PHE A 78 0.47 6.98 -5.42
CA PHE A 78 1.31 8.01 -4.85
C PHE A 78 2.66 7.49 -4.34
N GLY A 79 2.77 6.23 -3.93
CA GLY A 79 4.04 5.59 -3.57
C GLY A 79 5.08 5.67 -4.71
N PRO A 80 4.81 5.08 -5.88
CA PRO A 80 5.71 5.15 -7.04
C PRO A 80 5.97 6.56 -7.56
N LEU A 81 4.97 7.46 -7.51
CA LEU A 81 5.18 8.88 -7.87
C LEU A 81 6.16 9.57 -6.91
N GLY A 82 6.00 9.34 -5.60
CA GLY A 82 6.93 9.83 -4.59
C GLY A 82 8.34 9.26 -4.78
N PHE A 83 8.46 7.98 -5.10
CA PHE A 83 9.75 7.38 -5.43
C PHE A 83 10.40 8.03 -6.65
N ILE A 84 9.67 8.20 -7.77
CA ILE A 84 10.22 8.81 -8.99
C ILE A 84 10.73 10.23 -8.69
N PHE A 85 9.96 11.02 -7.94
CA PHE A 85 10.37 12.37 -7.54
C PHE A 85 11.68 12.37 -6.75
N ASN A 86 11.78 11.54 -5.70
CA ASN A 86 12.99 11.46 -4.88
C ASN A 86 14.18 10.83 -5.63
N TYR A 87 13.93 9.90 -6.55
CA TYR A 87 14.96 9.27 -7.36
C TYR A 87 15.60 10.29 -8.31
N ILE A 88 14.79 11.15 -8.94
CA ILE A 88 15.27 12.23 -9.80
C ILE A 88 16.10 13.25 -9.01
N ASN A 89 15.76 13.50 -7.73
CA ASN A 89 16.51 14.40 -6.85
C ASN A 89 17.80 13.77 -6.29
N GLY A 90 18.00 12.45 -6.45
CA GLY A 90 19.17 11.73 -5.92
C GLY A 90 19.05 11.31 -4.45
N ASP A 91 17.86 11.41 -3.86
CA ASP A 91 17.62 11.13 -2.43
C ASP A 91 17.42 9.64 -2.14
N VAL A 92 17.00 8.85 -3.14
CA VAL A 92 16.72 7.42 -3.00
C VAL A 92 17.44 6.58 -4.05
N PRO A 93 17.97 5.40 -3.68
CA PRO A 93 18.64 4.51 -4.61
C PRO A 93 17.64 3.78 -5.50
N PHE A 94 18.10 3.36 -6.69
CA PHE A 94 17.26 2.62 -7.64
C PHE A 94 16.76 1.28 -7.06
N GLN A 95 17.50 0.65 -6.14
CA GLN A 95 17.09 -0.62 -5.50
C GLN A 95 15.71 -0.55 -4.83
N PHE A 96 15.23 0.64 -4.43
CA PHE A 96 13.91 0.81 -3.86
C PHE A 96 12.77 0.35 -4.80
N ILE A 97 13.01 0.31 -6.12
CA ILE A 97 12.02 -0.13 -7.11
C ILE A 97 11.53 -1.57 -6.87
N TYR A 98 12.39 -2.45 -6.35
CA TYR A 98 12.02 -3.84 -6.07
C TYR A 98 10.88 -3.90 -5.03
N THR A 99 10.87 -2.98 -4.09
CA THR A 99 9.81 -2.85 -3.09
C THR A 99 8.51 -2.41 -3.73
N LEU A 100 8.54 -1.43 -4.65
CA LEU A 100 7.34 -0.91 -5.33
C LEU A 100 6.61 -1.98 -6.15
N ILE A 101 7.33 -2.99 -6.67
CA ILE A 101 6.70 -4.09 -7.38
C ILE A 101 5.69 -4.80 -6.47
N THR A 102 6.13 -5.20 -5.29
CA THR A 102 5.28 -5.95 -4.35
C THR A 102 4.34 -5.05 -3.55
N ASN A 103 4.75 -3.81 -3.26
CA ASN A 103 3.97 -2.89 -2.46
C ASN A 103 2.86 -2.23 -3.29
N ASP A 104 3.11 -1.94 -4.56
CA ASP A 104 2.24 -1.09 -5.38
C ASP A 104 1.77 -1.79 -6.65
N PHE A 105 2.68 -2.10 -7.58
CA PHE A 105 2.34 -2.40 -8.97
C PHE A 105 1.45 -3.63 -9.13
N ILE A 106 1.70 -4.71 -8.38
CA ILE A 106 0.88 -5.94 -8.49
C ILE A 106 -0.59 -5.72 -8.10
N TRP A 107 -0.89 -4.68 -7.33
CA TRP A 107 -2.24 -4.39 -6.83
C TRP A 107 -2.99 -3.39 -7.70
N TRP A 108 -2.32 -2.70 -8.62
CA TRP A 108 -2.94 -1.68 -9.45
C TRP A 108 -4.07 -2.24 -10.30
N ILE A 109 -3.79 -3.29 -11.06
CA ILE A 109 -4.76 -3.95 -11.93
C ILE A 109 -5.99 -4.42 -11.13
N PRO A 110 -5.86 -5.21 -10.06
CA PRO A 110 -7.04 -5.73 -9.40
C PRO A 110 -7.84 -4.67 -8.63
N PHE A 111 -7.18 -3.63 -8.07
CA PHE A 111 -7.90 -2.52 -7.42
C PHE A 111 -8.64 -1.69 -8.46
N LEU A 112 -8.02 -1.38 -9.60
CA LEU A 112 -8.65 -0.69 -10.72
C LEU A 112 -9.88 -1.47 -11.23
N LEU A 113 -9.81 -2.79 -11.33
CA LEU A 113 -10.95 -3.62 -11.74
C LEU A 113 -12.12 -3.54 -10.74
N ILE A 114 -11.84 -3.49 -9.44
CA ILE A 114 -12.87 -3.28 -8.40
C ILE A 114 -13.52 -1.92 -8.56
N LEU A 115 -12.71 -0.86 -8.65
CA LEU A 115 -13.19 0.52 -8.77
C LEU A 115 -13.94 0.76 -10.09
N ARG A 116 -13.51 0.15 -11.19
CA ARG A 116 -14.21 0.19 -12.47
C ARG A 116 -15.60 -0.45 -12.38
N LYS A 117 -15.74 -1.55 -11.63
CA LYS A 117 -17.04 -2.19 -11.38
C LYS A 117 -17.93 -1.28 -10.53
N VAL A 118 -17.38 -0.65 -9.49
CA VAL A 118 -18.08 0.34 -8.65
C VAL A 118 -18.57 1.52 -9.48
N HIS A 119 -17.75 2.05 -10.38
CA HIS A 119 -18.17 3.12 -11.29
C HIS A 119 -19.37 2.70 -12.13
N ARG A 120 -19.33 1.51 -12.74
CA ARG A 120 -20.39 1.01 -13.63
C ARG A 120 -21.70 0.69 -12.91
N GLU A 121 -21.64 0.08 -11.72
CA GLU A 121 -22.83 -0.45 -11.04
C GLU A 121 -23.37 0.50 -9.97
N TYR A 122 -22.48 1.23 -9.27
CA TYR A 122 -22.84 2.08 -8.13
C TYR A 122 -22.73 3.58 -8.46
N ASN A 123 -22.10 3.96 -9.59
CA ASN A 123 -21.85 5.36 -9.94
C ASN A 123 -21.23 6.16 -8.77
N TRP A 124 -20.30 5.53 -8.04
CA TRP A 124 -19.62 6.11 -6.88
C TRP A 124 -20.54 6.55 -5.72
N LYS A 125 -21.78 6.05 -5.67
CA LYS A 125 -22.68 6.34 -4.55
C LYS A 125 -22.15 5.70 -3.27
N LEU A 126 -22.05 6.49 -2.21
CA LEU A 126 -21.85 6.03 -0.84
C LEU A 126 -23.22 5.55 -0.34
N LYS A 127 -23.41 4.23 -0.25
CA LYS A 127 -24.65 3.60 0.24
C LYS A 127 -24.42 2.98 1.61
#